data_AF-A0A0F3KVY5-F1
#
_entry.id   AF-A0A0F3KVY5-F1
#
_cell.length_a   1.000
_cell.length_b   1.000
_cell.length_c   1.000
_cell.angle_alpha   90.00
_cell.angle_beta   90.00
_cell.angle_gamma   90.00
#
_symmetry.space_group_name_H-M   'P 1'
#
loop_
_entity.id
_entity.type
_entity.pdbx_description
1 polymer ?
#
loop_
_entity_poly.entity_id
_entity_poly.type
_entity_poly.pdbx_seq_one_letter_code
_entity_poly.pdbx_strand_id
1 'polypeptide(L)'
;MAGPDHLADARAPLFALAPGGVASAEVVLPVDGATTARFRMVDSGTLPADLRRRFPALRSFRGNDATGRAARLDFARGTARLAVREADGRWLSAVSPLPAPGAASPGHAHLQPAMARAVARPTTRAAAMAAHGNLHYTFRLAVAADSHFVAANGGSRDAALGAIAHLVNRANEVLETDLGVSMVLAAHAERLVLTDTEGDALRHGEPMAAAVTLIERRLGARAYDIGHAFVAGRGRGGQPRTSCSDSLAGLYHAAHKAAAWSSGATTEHAFAAFVAGLGAQLGAQPVANLCTGCLAFHGLQIAQVRAWLGSRGGRCARKHVVDAAAPWIEPPPPDEPIVIPARTPFWLDALVVPSMPGRWLSYAWDAIDAQPWFDATAPQAQPRRAFTAPLPSTSRDMAFRLTVRDHGGAAATVASSDVHVRVVDTGRPFALASTGDAHAGGPIDIHWDPAGTPEPPIACHFLDATLSTDGGVSWRMLARDVANTGAARITLPAGITSDDARLRLACDWRPFFAESPTPFRIR
;
A
#
# COMPACT_ATOMS: atom_id res chain seq x y z
N MET A 1 -20.33 -16.39 12.23
CA MET A 1 -19.73 -15.24 12.93
C MET A 1 -18.37 -15.69 13.40
N ALA A 2 -17.29 -15.10 12.90
CA ALA A 2 -15.94 -15.37 13.41
C ALA A 2 -15.87 -14.77 14.84
N GLY A 3 -15.87 -15.61 15.86
CA GLY A 3 -15.96 -15.18 17.26
C GLY A 3 -14.66 -14.56 17.79
N PRO A 4 -14.71 -13.85 18.95
CA PRO A 4 -13.54 -13.29 19.64
C PRO A 4 -12.48 -14.34 20.03
N ASP A 5 -12.82 -15.63 19.97
CA ASP A 5 -11.97 -16.75 20.40
C ASP A 5 -10.71 -16.93 19.54
N HIS A 6 -10.76 -16.63 18.24
CA HIS A 6 -9.63 -16.87 17.33
C HIS A 6 -8.36 -16.06 17.69
N LEU A 7 -8.51 -14.84 18.21
CA LEU A 7 -7.37 -14.02 18.63
C LEU A 7 -6.79 -14.49 19.97
N ALA A 8 -7.62 -15.06 20.85
CA ALA A 8 -7.16 -15.71 22.07
C ALA A 8 -6.42 -17.01 21.75
N ASP A 9 -6.96 -17.83 20.84
CA ASP A 9 -6.38 -19.10 20.41
C ASP A 9 -5.02 -18.92 19.73
N ALA A 10 -4.85 -17.84 18.96
CA ALA A 10 -3.58 -17.50 18.33
C ALA A 10 -2.46 -17.17 19.35
N ARG A 11 -2.81 -16.81 20.60
CA ARG A 11 -1.82 -16.35 21.58
C ARG A 11 -0.79 -17.42 21.93
N ALA A 12 -1.21 -18.63 22.29
CA ALA A 12 -0.32 -19.68 22.75
C ALA A 12 0.76 -20.06 21.70
N PRO A 13 0.41 -20.42 20.45
CA PRO A 13 1.40 -20.78 19.44
C PRO A 13 2.34 -19.62 19.08
N LEU A 14 1.82 -18.38 19.05
CA LEU A 14 2.65 -17.21 18.75
C LEU A 14 3.60 -16.85 19.88
N PHE A 15 3.18 -17.00 21.14
CA PHE A 15 4.04 -16.70 22.29
C PHE A 15 5.19 -17.69 22.44
N ALA A 16 5.03 -18.92 21.93
CA ALA A 16 6.08 -19.92 21.85
C ALA A 16 7.18 -19.59 20.81
N LEU A 17 6.92 -18.66 19.87
CA LEU A 17 7.92 -18.26 18.89
C LEU A 17 9.07 -17.51 19.55
N ALA A 18 10.29 -17.92 19.20
CA ALA A 18 11.49 -17.18 19.55
C ALA A 18 11.49 -15.79 18.88
N PRO A 19 12.07 -14.77 19.52
CA PRO A 19 12.18 -13.44 18.93
C PRO A 19 13.09 -13.43 17.69
N GLY A 20 12.89 -12.48 16.78
CA GLY A 20 13.78 -12.27 15.63
C GLY A 20 13.30 -12.86 14.30
N GLY A 21 12.08 -13.41 14.27
CA GLY A 21 11.35 -13.67 13.01
C GLY A 21 11.82 -14.86 12.17
N VAL A 22 12.69 -15.72 12.71
CA VAL A 22 13.18 -16.92 12.01
C VAL A 22 12.19 -18.09 12.08
N ALA A 23 11.57 -18.27 13.25
CA ALA A 23 10.54 -19.29 13.46
C ALA A 23 9.16 -18.73 13.09
N SER A 24 8.31 -19.59 12.51
CA SER A 24 6.94 -19.25 12.15
C SER A 24 5.93 -20.19 12.79
N ALA A 25 4.73 -19.69 13.08
CA ALA A 25 3.58 -20.49 13.49
C ALA A 25 2.41 -20.24 12.52
N GLU A 26 1.60 -21.26 12.27
CA GLU A 26 0.33 -21.09 11.57
C GLU A 26 -0.79 -20.83 12.57
N VAL A 27 -1.61 -19.81 12.30
CA VAL A 27 -2.77 -19.45 13.11
C VAL A 27 -3.94 -19.07 12.21
N VAL A 28 -5.16 -19.27 12.71
CA VAL A 28 -6.38 -18.82 12.03
C VAL A 28 -6.78 -17.48 12.62
N LEU A 29 -6.90 -16.46 11.77
CA LEU A 29 -7.25 -15.10 12.16
C LEU A 29 -8.51 -14.65 11.41
N PRO A 30 -9.35 -13.80 12.04
CA PRO A 30 -10.46 -13.18 11.33
C PRO A 30 -9.92 -12.26 10.24
N VAL A 31 -10.51 -12.34 9.05
CA VAL A 31 -10.21 -11.40 7.96
C VAL A 31 -11.26 -10.30 7.93
N ASP A 32 -12.53 -10.70 8.04
CA ASP A 32 -13.67 -9.81 8.17
C ASP A 32 -14.62 -10.31 9.28
N GLY A 33 -15.80 -9.69 9.42
CA GLY A 33 -16.78 -10.08 10.44
C GLY A 33 -17.40 -11.48 10.25
N ALA A 34 -17.23 -12.10 9.09
CA ALA A 34 -17.84 -13.37 8.69
C ALA A 34 -16.81 -14.48 8.42
N THR A 35 -15.60 -14.15 7.96
CA THR A 35 -14.61 -15.09 7.43
C THR A 35 -13.31 -15.08 8.21
N THR A 36 -12.62 -16.22 8.14
CA THR A 36 -11.28 -16.40 8.72
C THR A 36 -10.32 -16.93 7.65
N ALA A 37 -9.03 -16.73 7.88
CA ALA A 37 -7.98 -17.29 7.04
C ALA A 37 -6.79 -17.76 7.86
N ARG A 38 -6.02 -18.68 7.29
CA ARG A 38 -4.81 -19.20 7.90
C ARG A 38 -3.61 -18.34 7.51
N PHE A 39 -2.96 -17.77 8.51
CA PHE A 39 -1.75 -16.97 8.34
C PHE A 39 -0.53 -17.70 8.87
N ARG A 40 0.58 -17.58 8.15
CA ARG A 40 1.90 -17.96 8.64
C ARG A 40 2.55 -16.74 9.28
N MET A 41 2.64 -16.75 10.60
CA MET A 41 3.05 -15.61 11.42
C MET A 41 4.46 -15.79 11.97
N VAL A 42 5.20 -14.69 12.08
CA VAL A 42 6.53 -14.58 12.69
C VAL A 42 6.57 -13.39 13.65
N ASP A 43 7.57 -13.34 14.53
CA ASP A 43 7.85 -12.13 15.32
C ASP A 43 8.11 -10.93 14.40
N SER A 44 7.47 -9.79 14.66
CA SER A 44 7.52 -8.63 13.77
C SER A 44 8.84 -7.87 13.82
N GLY A 45 9.66 -8.08 14.85
CA GLY A 45 10.86 -7.28 15.11
C GLY A 45 10.58 -5.83 15.56
N THR A 46 9.32 -5.39 15.65
CA THR A 46 8.94 -4.03 16.03
C THR A 46 9.33 -3.68 17.48
N LEU A 47 9.41 -4.68 18.36
CA LEU A 47 9.67 -4.51 19.79
C LEU A 47 11.13 -4.84 20.16
N PRO A 48 11.87 -3.90 20.77
CA PRO A 48 13.24 -4.17 21.19
C PRO A 48 13.26 -5.16 22.37
N ALA A 49 14.39 -5.86 22.53
CA ALA A 49 14.50 -6.94 23.50
C ALA A 49 14.34 -6.49 24.97
N ASP A 50 14.74 -5.28 25.31
CA ASP A 50 14.59 -4.71 26.65
C ASP A 50 13.12 -4.47 27.01
N LEU A 51 12.34 -3.93 26.08
CA LEU A 51 10.92 -3.65 26.29
C LEU A 51 10.14 -4.95 26.47
N ARG A 52 10.46 -5.99 25.68
CA ARG A 52 9.84 -7.32 25.81
C ARG A 52 10.14 -7.99 27.16
N ARG A 53 11.32 -7.75 27.75
CA ARG A 53 11.64 -8.27 29.10
C ARG A 53 10.83 -7.57 30.19
N ARG A 54 10.61 -6.26 30.06
CA ARG A 54 9.84 -5.45 31.04
C ARG A 54 8.34 -5.67 30.92
N PHE A 55 7.84 -5.85 29.70
CA PHE A 55 6.44 -6.05 29.37
C PHE A 55 6.26 -7.39 28.64
N PRO A 56 6.34 -8.55 29.32
CA PRO A 56 6.31 -9.86 28.67
C PRO A 56 4.96 -10.20 28.00
N ALA A 57 3.88 -9.51 28.38
CA ALA A 57 2.59 -9.61 27.70
C ALA A 57 2.55 -8.85 26.37
N LEU A 58 3.50 -7.94 26.12
CA LEU A 58 3.62 -7.16 24.90
C LEU A 58 4.38 -7.95 23.83
N ARG A 59 3.68 -8.41 22.80
CA ARG A 59 4.24 -9.16 21.67
C ARG A 59 3.67 -8.64 20.36
N SER A 60 4.49 -8.61 19.32
CA SER A 60 4.14 -8.06 18.02
C SER A 60 4.53 -9.06 16.94
N PHE A 61 3.60 -9.34 16.03
CA PHE A 61 3.72 -10.37 15.01
C PHE A 61 3.32 -9.82 13.64
N ARG A 62 3.91 -10.40 12.59
CA ARG A 62 3.53 -10.16 11.19
C ARG A 62 3.44 -11.47 10.44
N GLY A 63 2.66 -11.53 9.38
CA GLY A 63 2.59 -12.73 8.55
C GLY A 63 1.72 -12.56 7.32
N ASN A 64 1.68 -13.57 6.48
CA ASN A 64 0.88 -13.58 5.27
C ASN A 64 0.05 -14.86 5.17
N ASP A 65 -1.05 -14.79 4.43
CA ASP A 65 -1.80 -15.97 4.02
C ASP A 65 -1.46 -16.41 2.58
N ALA A 66 -2.09 -17.48 2.13
CA ALA A 66 -1.87 -18.03 0.78
C ALA A 66 -2.38 -17.14 -0.36
N THR A 67 -3.24 -16.15 -0.04
CA THR A 67 -3.83 -15.22 -1.02
C THR A 67 -3.05 -13.90 -1.12
N GLY A 68 -2.01 -13.74 -0.29
CA GLY A 68 -1.17 -12.54 -0.23
C GLY A 68 -1.59 -11.52 0.83
N ARG A 69 -2.67 -11.75 1.59
CA ARG A 69 -3.07 -10.83 2.65
C ARG A 69 -2.00 -10.75 3.72
N ALA A 70 -1.70 -9.56 4.20
CA ALA A 70 -0.72 -9.34 5.26
C ALA A 70 -1.42 -9.07 6.59
N ALA A 71 -1.06 -9.79 7.65
CA ALA A 71 -1.58 -9.61 9.00
C ALA A 71 -0.52 -8.99 9.91
N ARG A 72 -0.94 -8.01 10.71
CA ARG A 72 -0.18 -7.35 11.79
C ARG A 72 -0.95 -7.56 13.09
N LEU A 73 -0.40 -8.36 13.99
CA LEU A 73 -1.08 -8.79 15.22
C LEU A 73 -0.24 -8.43 16.44
N ASP A 74 -0.83 -7.65 17.35
CA ASP A 74 -0.16 -7.10 18.51
C ASP A 74 -0.93 -7.43 19.78
N PHE A 75 -0.25 -8.09 20.71
CA PHE A 75 -0.76 -8.44 22.02
C PHE A 75 -0.23 -7.47 23.05
N ALA A 76 -1.09 -7.03 23.95
CA ALA A 76 -0.73 -6.36 25.20
C ALA A 76 -1.51 -7.01 26.35
N ARG A 77 -1.31 -6.52 27.58
CA ARG A 77 -2.05 -7.03 28.74
C ARG A 77 -3.56 -6.82 28.53
N GLY A 78 -4.31 -7.92 28.40
CA GLY A 78 -5.77 -7.90 28.26
C GLY A 78 -6.30 -7.45 26.89
N THR A 79 -5.46 -7.31 25.87
CA THR A 79 -5.92 -6.85 24.54
C THR A 79 -5.10 -7.47 23.41
N ALA A 80 -5.78 -7.85 22.32
CA ALA A 80 -5.19 -8.14 21.02
C ALA A 80 -5.68 -7.11 19.99
N ARG A 81 -4.78 -6.64 19.13
CA ARG A 81 -5.09 -5.76 18.00
C ARG A 81 -4.62 -6.42 16.73
N LEU A 82 -5.54 -6.67 15.81
CA LEU A 82 -5.27 -7.25 14.49
C LEU A 82 -5.51 -6.19 13.43
N ALA A 83 -4.62 -6.11 12.46
CA ALA A 83 -4.86 -5.43 11.21
C ALA A 83 -4.50 -6.37 10.05
N VAL A 84 -5.40 -6.51 9.08
CA VAL A 84 -5.21 -7.29 7.86
C VAL A 84 -5.23 -6.32 6.69
N ARG A 85 -4.19 -6.37 5.86
CA ARG A 85 -4.11 -5.66 4.59
C ARG A 85 -4.46 -6.63 3.46
N GLU A 86 -5.49 -6.26 2.72
CA GLU A 86 -5.94 -6.96 1.52
C GLU A 86 -5.00 -6.69 0.33
N ALA A 87 -5.07 -7.55 -0.69
CA ALA A 87 -4.23 -7.42 -1.88
C ALA A 87 -4.49 -6.12 -2.67
N ASP A 88 -5.72 -5.58 -2.58
CA ASP A 88 -6.14 -4.28 -3.13
C ASP A 88 -5.70 -3.07 -2.28
N GLY A 89 -4.93 -3.32 -1.20
CA GLY A 89 -4.41 -2.29 -0.30
C GLY A 89 -5.39 -1.86 0.80
N ARG A 90 -6.61 -2.37 0.84
CA ARG A 90 -7.60 -2.05 1.89
C ARG A 90 -7.17 -2.64 3.24
N TRP A 91 -7.42 -1.89 4.31
CA TRP A 91 -7.14 -2.32 5.68
C TRP A 91 -8.43 -2.70 6.41
N LEU A 92 -8.37 -3.85 7.09
CA LEU A 92 -9.36 -4.33 8.04
C LEU A 92 -8.71 -4.39 9.41
N SER A 93 -9.33 -3.77 10.42
CA SER A 93 -8.79 -3.72 11.77
C SER A 93 -9.79 -4.28 12.78
N ALA A 94 -9.31 -5.06 13.74
CA ALA A 94 -10.08 -5.60 14.84
C ALA A 94 -9.34 -5.40 16.17
N VAL A 95 -10.09 -5.03 17.22
CA VAL A 95 -9.59 -4.96 18.58
C VAL A 95 -10.42 -5.90 19.44
N SER A 96 -9.77 -6.82 20.15
CA SER A 96 -10.44 -7.78 21.01
C SER A 96 -9.90 -7.73 22.43
N PRO A 97 -10.76 -7.56 23.45
CA PRO A 97 -10.40 -7.84 24.83
C PRO A 97 -9.93 -9.28 24.96
N LEU A 98 -8.87 -9.51 25.74
CA LEU A 98 -8.42 -10.86 26.07
C LEU A 98 -8.78 -11.19 27.52
N PRO A 99 -9.20 -12.43 27.80
CA PRO A 99 -9.45 -12.87 29.17
C PRO A 99 -8.19 -12.75 30.03
N ALA A 100 -8.38 -12.56 31.33
CA ALA A 100 -7.28 -12.53 32.28
C ALA A 100 -6.50 -13.86 32.23
N PRO A 101 -5.16 -13.84 32.40
CA PRO A 101 -4.37 -15.07 32.41
C PRO A 101 -4.86 -16.00 33.54
N GLY A 102 -5.43 -17.15 33.17
CA GLY A 102 -5.95 -18.16 34.11
C GLY A 102 -7.37 -18.64 33.84
N ALA A 103 -8.15 -17.99 32.96
CA ALA A 103 -9.43 -18.54 32.51
C ALA A 103 -9.19 -19.57 31.41
N ALA A 104 -9.29 -20.86 31.76
CA ALA A 104 -9.23 -21.95 30.79
C ALA A 104 -10.46 -21.88 29.85
N SER A 105 -10.21 -21.88 28.54
CA SER A 105 -11.26 -22.25 27.57
C SER A 105 -11.54 -23.76 27.70
N PRO A 106 -12.80 -24.23 27.58
CA PRO A 106 -13.11 -25.66 27.51
C PRO A 106 -12.43 -26.26 26.27
N GLY A 107 -11.69 -27.35 26.48
CA GLY A 107 -10.67 -27.81 25.54
C GLY A 107 -11.18 -28.36 24.21
N HIS A 108 -10.31 -28.30 23.20
CA HIS A 108 -10.36 -29.19 22.05
C HIS A 108 -8.98 -29.79 21.75
N ALA A 109 -9.03 -31.13 21.69
CA ALA A 109 -8.11 -32.13 21.13
C ALA A 109 -6.62 -31.77 20.96
N HIS A 110 -5.79 -32.59 21.60
CA HIS A 110 -4.39 -32.81 21.28
C HIS A 110 -4.12 -32.86 19.77
N LEU A 111 -3.31 -31.93 19.26
CA LEU A 111 -2.56 -32.10 18.02
C LEU A 111 -1.08 -32.27 18.39
N GLN A 112 -0.52 -33.40 17.96
CA GLN A 112 0.88 -33.77 18.16
C GLN A 112 1.84 -32.78 17.46
N PRO A 113 3.09 -32.63 17.92
CA PRO A 113 4.09 -31.84 17.24
C PRO A 113 4.56 -32.56 15.97
N ALA A 114 4.31 -31.97 14.80
CA ALA A 114 5.01 -32.36 13.58
C ALA A 114 6.44 -31.83 13.65
N MET A 115 7.42 -32.74 13.75
CA MET A 115 8.83 -32.41 13.64
C MET A 115 9.11 -31.88 12.22
N ALA A 116 9.58 -30.64 12.12
CA ALA A 116 10.07 -30.07 10.88
C ALA A 116 11.37 -30.79 10.47
N ARG A 117 11.33 -31.54 9.38
CA ARG A 117 12.53 -32.08 8.73
C ARG A 117 13.14 -30.97 7.85
N ALA A 118 14.38 -30.60 8.17
CA ALA A 118 15.19 -29.74 7.31
C ALA A 118 15.49 -30.47 5.99
N VAL A 119 15.13 -29.86 4.87
CA VAL A 119 15.52 -30.33 3.53
C VAL A 119 16.68 -29.45 3.06
N ALA A 120 17.84 -30.06 2.81
CA ALA A 120 18.99 -29.42 2.20
C ALA A 120 18.70 -29.10 0.72
N ARG A 121 19.03 -27.88 0.27
CA ARG A 121 18.93 -27.45 -1.14
C ARG A 121 20.18 -27.86 -1.92
N PRO A 122 20.07 -28.31 -3.18
CA PRO A 122 21.23 -28.46 -4.05
C PRO A 122 21.73 -27.09 -4.52
N THR A 123 23.06 -26.94 -4.55
CA THR A 123 23.76 -25.76 -5.03
C THR A 123 23.97 -25.81 -6.55
N THR A 124 23.31 -24.93 -7.28
CA THR A 124 23.72 -24.52 -8.64
C THR A 124 24.09 -23.04 -8.61
N ARG A 125 25.36 -22.77 -8.93
CA ARG A 125 25.96 -21.45 -8.92
C ARG A 125 25.64 -20.76 -10.25
N ALA A 126 24.57 -19.95 -10.27
CA ALA A 126 24.34 -19.01 -11.36
C ALA A 126 25.30 -17.82 -11.21
N ALA A 127 25.89 -17.39 -12.33
CA ALA A 127 26.83 -16.28 -12.38
C ALA A 127 26.15 -14.98 -11.87
N ALA A 128 26.81 -14.30 -10.94
CA ALA A 128 26.35 -13.04 -10.38
C ALA A 128 26.40 -11.94 -11.47
N MET A 129 25.24 -11.59 -12.03
CA MET A 129 25.04 -10.21 -12.47
C MET A 129 25.00 -9.35 -11.22
N ALA A 130 25.89 -8.37 -11.13
CA ALA A 130 25.95 -7.43 -10.02
C ALA A 130 24.65 -6.62 -9.97
N ALA A 131 23.70 -7.07 -9.16
CA ALA A 131 22.60 -6.26 -8.68
C ALA A 131 23.19 -5.17 -7.79
N HIS A 132 22.90 -3.89 -8.06
CA HIS A 132 22.96 -2.89 -7.00
C HIS A 132 21.95 -3.35 -5.94
N GLY A 133 22.43 -3.96 -4.85
CA GLY A 133 21.57 -4.62 -3.86
C GLY A 133 20.56 -3.64 -3.28
N ASN A 134 19.30 -4.04 -3.25
CA ASN A 134 18.24 -3.29 -2.55
C ASN A 134 18.66 -3.18 -1.07
N LEU A 135 18.84 -1.95 -0.58
CA LEU A 135 19.18 -1.69 0.82
C LEU A 135 17.91 -1.55 1.64
N HIS A 136 17.87 -2.24 2.78
CA HIS A 136 16.83 -2.06 3.78
C HIS A 136 17.36 -1.33 4.98
N TYR A 137 16.59 -0.35 5.45
CA TYR A 137 16.95 0.56 6.53
C TYR A 137 16.11 0.27 7.78
N THR A 138 16.76 0.06 8.91
CA THR A 138 16.10 -0.11 10.19
C THR A 138 16.40 1.08 11.10
N PHE A 139 15.35 1.81 11.48
CA PHE A 139 15.42 2.97 12.38
C PHE A 139 14.86 2.63 13.76
N ARG A 140 15.49 3.17 14.81
CA ARG A 140 14.94 3.19 16.16
C ARG A 140 13.99 4.37 16.29
N LEU A 141 12.72 4.08 16.57
CA LEU A 141 11.65 5.06 16.66
C LEU A 141 11.28 5.34 18.13
N ALA A 142 11.45 6.59 18.56
CA ALA A 142 10.95 7.07 19.84
C ALA A 142 9.53 7.63 19.65
N VAL A 143 8.52 7.01 20.26
CA VAL A 143 7.14 7.47 20.18
C VAL A 143 6.68 7.96 21.53
N ALA A 144 6.33 9.24 21.61
CA ALA A 144 5.64 9.81 22.76
C ALA A 144 4.13 9.78 22.57
N ALA A 145 3.39 9.65 23.67
CA ALA A 145 1.93 9.67 23.64
C ALA A 145 1.41 10.51 24.80
N ASP A 146 0.49 11.41 24.48
CA ASP A 146 -0.20 12.24 25.45
C ASP A 146 -1.23 11.43 26.27
N SER A 147 -1.67 12.01 27.37
CA SER A 147 -2.64 11.42 28.31
C SER A 147 -3.99 11.14 27.66
N HIS A 148 -4.39 11.89 26.64
CA HIS A 148 -5.63 11.63 25.90
C HIS A 148 -5.54 10.38 25.03
N PHE A 149 -4.44 10.20 24.30
CA PHE A 149 -4.15 8.97 23.57
C PHE A 149 -4.12 7.77 24.52
N VAL A 150 -3.48 7.92 25.69
CA VAL A 150 -3.47 6.89 26.72
C VAL A 150 -4.88 6.54 27.20
N ALA A 151 -5.69 7.54 27.56
CA ALA A 151 -7.06 7.35 28.01
C ALA A 151 -7.90 6.58 26.97
N ALA A 152 -7.81 6.98 25.70
CA ALA A 152 -8.54 6.35 24.60
C ALA A 152 -8.07 4.92 24.27
N ASN A 153 -6.88 4.51 24.72
CA ASN A 153 -6.32 3.19 24.45
C ASN A 153 -6.21 2.30 25.70
N GLY A 154 -7.11 2.49 26.67
CA GLY A 154 -7.24 1.63 27.85
C GLY A 154 -6.66 2.23 29.14
N GLY A 155 -6.29 3.51 29.14
CA GLY A 155 -5.95 4.31 30.33
C GLY A 155 -4.65 3.95 31.04
N SER A 156 -4.04 2.81 30.73
CA SER A 156 -2.79 2.36 31.32
C SER A 156 -1.61 2.51 30.36
N ARG A 157 -0.41 2.63 30.94
CA ARG A 157 0.84 2.67 30.17
C ARG A 157 1.00 1.43 29.27
N ASP A 158 0.68 0.24 29.79
CA ASP A 158 0.79 -1.04 29.07
C ASP A 158 -0.15 -1.09 27.86
N ALA A 159 -1.40 -0.65 28.03
CA ALA A 159 -2.39 -0.68 26.96
C ALA A 159 -2.05 0.34 25.85
N ALA A 160 -1.56 1.52 26.24
CA ALA A 160 -1.05 2.54 25.31
C ALA A 160 0.21 2.08 24.57
N LEU A 161 1.15 1.41 25.25
CA LEU A 161 2.31 0.78 24.58
C LEU A 161 1.87 -0.28 23.56
N GLY A 162 0.83 -1.06 23.89
CA GLY A 162 0.20 -1.98 22.94
C GLY A 162 -0.35 -1.29 21.69
N ALA A 163 -1.01 -0.14 21.87
CA ALA A 163 -1.54 0.66 20.77
C ALA A 163 -0.42 1.27 19.90
N ILE A 164 0.64 1.79 20.53
CA ILE A 164 1.82 2.31 19.84
C ILE A 164 2.51 1.20 19.05
N ALA A 165 2.78 0.05 19.68
CA ALA A 165 3.40 -1.10 19.01
C ALA A 165 2.59 -1.53 17.78
N HIS A 166 1.26 -1.56 17.91
CA HIS A 166 0.37 -1.88 16.81
C HIS A 166 0.43 -0.87 15.66
N LEU A 167 0.43 0.43 15.96
CA LEU A 167 0.59 1.49 14.95
C LEU A 167 1.92 1.39 14.20
N VAL A 168 3.02 1.13 14.93
CA VAL A 168 4.35 0.96 14.32
C VAL A 168 4.40 -0.31 13.47
N ASN A 169 3.84 -1.41 13.95
CA ASN A 169 3.81 -2.68 13.21
C ASN A 169 2.98 -2.57 11.92
N ARG A 170 1.87 -1.83 11.95
CA ARG A 170 1.08 -1.50 10.74
C ARG A 170 1.83 -0.55 9.82
N ALA A 171 2.51 0.45 10.35
CA ALA A 171 3.29 1.38 9.54
C ALA A 171 4.42 0.64 8.81
N ASN A 172 5.06 -0.33 9.48
CA ASN A 172 6.06 -1.19 8.87
C ASN A 172 5.51 -1.95 7.65
N GLU A 173 4.25 -2.37 7.61
CA GLU A 173 3.67 -2.97 6.39
C GLU A 173 3.72 -2.04 5.18
N VAL A 174 3.52 -0.73 5.39
CA VAL A 174 3.56 0.25 4.30
C VAL A 174 5.01 0.63 3.98
N LEU A 175 5.82 0.88 5.01
CA LEU A 175 7.20 1.35 4.87
C LEU A 175 8.14 0.26 4.32
N GLU A 176 7.92 -1.00 4.68
CA GLU A 176 8.70 -2.14 4.16
C GLU A 176 8.40 -2.32 2.67
N THR A 177 7.12 -2.35 2.30
CA THR A 177 6.68 -2.52 0.91
C THR A 177 7.11 -1.37 0.01
N ASP A 178 6.92 -0.12 0.41
CA ASP A 178 7.13 1.01 -0.51
C ASP A 178 8.55 1.57 -0.45
N LEU A 179 9.20 1.52 0.72
CA LEU A 179 10.43 2.28 1.00
C LEU A 179 11.63 1.42 1.41
N GLY A 180 11.44 0.12 1.69
CA GLY A 180 12.49 -0.73 2.27
C GLY A 180 12.92 -0.24 3.66
N VAL A 181 11.97 0.20 4.48
CA VAL A 181 12.22 0.75 5.81
C VAL A 181 11.43 -0.02 6.87
N SER A 182 12.10 -0.41 7.96
CA SER A 182 11.44 -0.88 9.18
C SER A 182 11.71 0.05 10.35
N MET A 183 10.71 0.23 11.20
CA MET A 183 10.78 0.92 12.47
C MET A 183 10.79 -0.09 13.61
N VAL A 184 11.73 0.07 14.54
CA VAL A 184 11.79 -0.67 15.81
C VAL A 184 11.63 0.34 16.93
N LEU A 185 10.78 0.08 17.91
CA LEU A 185 10.64 1.00 19.04
C LEU A 185 11.98 1.18 19.77
N ALA A 186 12.25 2.41 20.21
CA ALA A 186 13.43 2.72 21.00
C ALA A 186 13.39 2.00 22.36
N ALA A 187 14.57 1.68 22.89
CA ALA A 187 14.68 1.16 24.25
C ALA A 187 14.08 2.15 25.25
N HIS A 188 13.50 1.63 26.33
CA HIS A 188 12.80 2.42 27.34
C HIS A 188 11.63 3.29 26.84
N ALA A 189 10.99 2.93 25.72
CA ALA A 189 9.85 3.66 25.16
C ALA A 189 8.67 3.83 26.14
N GLU A 190 8.55 2.98 27.17
CA GLU A 190 7.54 3.14 28.23
C GLU A 190 7.63 4.48 28.96
N ARG A 191 8.82 5.08 28.97
CA ARG A 191 9.06 6.38 29.60
C ARG A 191 8.46 7.52 28.79
N LEU A 192 8.03 7.33 27.55
CA LEU A 192 7.46 8.39 26.71
C LEU A 192 5.93 8.44 26.74
N VAL A 193 5.31 7.55 27.50
CA VAL A 193 3.85 7.45 27.64
C VAL A 193 3.40 8.26 28.85
N LEU A 194 2.62 9.33 28.62
CA LEU A 194 2.14 10.24 29.65
C LEU A 194 0.78 9.78 30.15
N THR A 195 0.71 9.30 31.39
CA THR A 195 -0.54 8.85 32.01
C THR A 195 -1.20 9.93 32.87
N ASP A 196 -0.42 10.92 33.30
CA ASP A 196 -0.89 12.05 34.10
C ASP A 196 -1.35 13.19 33.19
N THR A 197 -2.57 13.68 33.42
CA THR A 197 -3.19 14.73 32.64
C THR A 197 -2.72 16.13 32.99
N GLU A 198 -2.26 16.37 34.23
CA GLU A 198 -1.83 17.70 34.69
C GLU A 198 -0.38 18.00 34.28
N GLY A 199 0.52 17.00 34.36
CA GLY A 199 1.91 17.10 33.91
C GLY A 199 2.13 16.87 32.41
N ASP A 200 1.08 16.86 31.60
CA ASP A 200 1.14 16.50 30.18
C ASP A 200 1.68 17.64 29.30
N ALA A 201 3.01 17.66 29.14
CA ALA A 201 3.69 18.65 28.30
C ALA A 201 3.25 18.63 26.82
N LEU A 202 2.76 17.50 26.29
CA LEU A 202 2.30 17.39 24.90
C LEU A 202 0.93 18.04 24.68
N ARG A 203 0.13 18.13 25.74
CA ARG A 203 -1.19 18.76 25.72
C ARG A 203 -1.14 20.28 25.87
N HIS A 204 -0.16 20.78 26.61
CA HIS A 204 -0.06 22.20 26.97
C HIS A 204 0.95 22.99 26.13
N GLY A 205 1.86 22.31 25.43
CA GLY A 205 2.88 22.93 24.57
C GLY A 205 2.55 22.84 23.08
N GLU A 206 3.35 23.53 22.26
CA GLU A 206 3.35 23.27 20.82
C GLU A 206 3.85 21.82 20.59
N PRO A 207 3.11 20.96 19.88
CA PRO A 207 3.40 19.53 19.86
C PRO A 207 4.77 19.12 19.32
N MET A 208 5.33 19.81 18.32
CA MET A 208 6.68 19.50 17.81
C MET A 208 7.77 19.80 18.85
N ALA A 209 7.75 21.01 19.42
CA ALA A 209 8.72 21.43 20.43
C ALA A 209 8.60 20.60 21.72
N ALA A 210 7.36 20.29 22.12
CA ALA A 210 7.08 19.45 23.28
C ALA A 210 7.58 18.01 23.07
N ALA A 211 7.38 17.44 21.87
CA ALA A 211 7.89 16.10 21.52
C ALA A 211 9.41 16.05 21.60
N VAL A 212 10.11 17.01 20.98
CA VAL A 212 11.58 17.11 21.04
C VAL A 212 12.05 17.19 22.49
N THR A 213 11.51 18.13 23.26
CA THR A 213 11.92 18.37 24.65
C THR A 213 11.68 17.14 25.54
N LEU A 214 10.56 16.45 25.37
CA LEU A 214 10.22 15.26 26.13
C LEU A 214 11.12 14.07 25.79
N ILE A 215 11.29 13.80 24.50
CA ILE A 215 12.07 12.65 24.02
C ILE A 215 13.56 12.84 24.36
N GLU A 216 14.11 14.03 24.16
CA GLU A 216 15.49 14.34 24.54
C GLU A 216 15.71 14.22 26.05
N ARG A 217 14.81 14.77 26.86
CA ARG A 217 14.94 14.72 28.33
C ARG A 217 14.88 13.29 28.86
N ARG A 218 14.03 12.43 28.29
CA ARG A 218 13.80 11.08 28.82
C ARG A 218 14.76 10.06 28.21
N LEU A 219 14.98 10.06 26.90
CA LEU A 219 15.83 9.04 26.25
C LEU A 219 17.22 9.56 25.86
N GLY A 220 17.30 10.84 25.47
CA GLY A 220 18.51 11.46 24.91
C GLY A 220 18.74 11.12 23.43
N ALA A 221 19.31 12.06 22.69
CA ALA A 221 19.50 11.98 21.23
C ALA A 221 20.10 10.66 20.72
N ARG A 222 21.02 10.02 21.44
CA ARG A 222 21.69 8.79 20.94
C ARG A 222 20.81 7.53 21.01
N ALA A 223 19.73 7.56 21.79
CA ALA A 223 18.88 6.40 22.04
C ALA A 223 17.93 6.08 20.87
N TYR A 224 17.74 7.00 19.92
CA TYR A 224 16.77 6.89 18.85
C TYR A 224 17.22 7.62 17.57
N ASP A 225 16.58 7.28 16.46
CA ASP A 225 16.94 7.74 15.12
C ASP A 225 15.87 8.66 14.51
N ILE A 226 14.60 8.43 14.87
CA ILE A 226 13.44 9.23 14.53
C ILE A 226 12.54 9.32 15.78
N GLY A 227 12.00 10.49 16.06
CA GLY A 227 11.04 10.72 17.13
C GLY A 227 9.71 11.22 16.59
N HIS A 228 8.61 10.84 17.24
CA HIS A 228 7.25 11.23 16.86
C HIS A 228 6.35 11.29 18.10
N ALA A 229 5.32 12.12 18.08
CA ALA A 229 4.32 12.18 19.14
C ALA A 229 2.89 11.90 18.65
N PHE A 230 2.14 11.13 19.43
CA PHE A 230 0.68 11.05 19.34
C PHE A 230 0.06 12.04 20.30
N VAL A 231 -0.79 12.92 19.74
CA VAL A 231 -1.48 13.97 20.49
C VAL A 231 -2.98 13.96 20.21
N ALA A 232 -3.76 14.55 21.09
CA ALA A 232 -5.18 14.82 20.88
C ALA A 232 -5.42 15.81 19.74
N GLY A 233 -6.65 15.82 19.21
CA GLY A 233 -7.11 16.81 18.23
C GLY A 233 -7.16 16.30 16.79
N ARG A 234 -6.92 17.22 15.82
CA ARG A 234 -6.94 16.93 14.38
C ARG A 234 -5.67 17.47 13.72
N GLY A 235 -5.16 16.73 12.74
CA GLY A 235 -4.02 17.12 11.92
C GLY A 235 -2.75 16.31 12.18
N ARG A 236 -1.65 16.83 11.65
CA ARG A 236 -0.30 16.31 11.82
C ARG A 236 0.65 17.48 11.68
N GLY A 237 1.84 17.37 12.24
CA GLY A 237 2.90 18.35 12.07
C GLY A 237 4.26 17.69 12.01
N GLY A 238 5.21 18.41 11.43
CA GLY A 238 6.58 17.97 11.25
C GLY A 238 7.12 18.42 9.90
N GLN A 239 8.44 18.59 9.84
CA GLN A 239 9.11 18.96 8.60
C GLN A 239 9.62 17.74 7.85
N PRO A 240 9.64 17.81 6.51
CA PRO A 240 10.29 16.78 5.74
C PRO A 240 11.81 16.73 5.99
N ARG A 241 12.42 15.57 5.75
CA ARG A 241 13.89 15.38 5.75
C ARG A 241 14.55 15.71 7.10
N THR A 242 13.95 15.24 8.18
CA THR A 242 14.45 15.45 9.55
C THR A 242 15.07 14.20 10.16
N SER A 243 14.93 13.01 9.54
CA SER A 243 15.53 11.78 10.06
C SER A 243 17.04 11.94 10.31
N CYS A 244 17.52 11.37 11.41
CA CYS A 244 18.91 11.48 11.89
C CYS A 244 19.42 12.89 12.23
N SER A 245 18.59 13.94 12.21
CA SER A 245 19.00 15.32 12.54
C SER A 245 18.85 15.63 14.03
N ASP A 246 19.94 16.02 14.70
CA ASP A 246 19.92 16.52 16.08
C ASP A 246 19.86 18.07 16.13
N SER A 247 19.56 18.72 15.00
CA SER A 247 19.52 20.18 14.93
C SER A 247 18.30 20.73 15.68
N LEU A 248 18.53 21.65 16.61
CA LEU A 248 17.46 22.40 17.29
C LEU A 248 17.05 23.68 16.54
N ALA A 249 17.55 23.88 15.31
CA ALA A 249 17.29 25.06 14.50
C ALA A 249 15.84 25.11 13.98
N GLY A 250 15.39 26.33 13.67
CA GLY A 250 14.04 26.61 13.19
C GLY A 250 13.02 26.82 14.32
N LEU A 251 11.88 27.39 13.97
CA LEU A 251 10.76 27.54 14.89
C LEU A 251 10.33 26.16 15.40
N TYR A 252 10.10 26.05 16.71
CA TYR A 252 9.66 24.82 17.37
C TYR A 252 10.56 23.59 17.12
N HIS A 253 11.87 23.83 16.93
CA HIS A 253 12.85 22.78 16.63
C HIS A 253 12.53 21.98 15.37
N ALA A 254 11.89 22.60 14.38
CA ALA A 254 11.38 21.96 13.18
C ALA A 254 12.42 21.13 12.39
N ALA A 255 13.72 21.40 12.53
CA ALA A 255 14.78 20.61 11.89
C ALA A 255 15.19 19.33 12.66
N HIS A 256 14.63 19.10 13.85
CA HIS A 256 15.01 18.00 14.73
C HIS A 256 14.30 16.69 14.34
N LYS A 257 14.99 15.56 14.50
CA LYS A 257 14.46 14.22 14.19
C LYS A 257 13.27 13.79 15.02
N ALA A 258 12.97 14.51 16.10
CA ALA A 258 11.81 14.28 16.97
C ALA A 258 10.68 15.31 16.78
N ALA A 259 10.86 16.31 15.92
CA ALA A 259 9.88 17.37 15.69
C ALA A 259 8.78 16.91 14.72
N ALA A 260 8.04 15.88 15.10
CA ALA A 260 6.88 15.41 14.35
C ALA A 260 5.79 14.89 15.28
N TRP A 261 4.54 15.04 14.84
CA TRP A 261 3.38 14.57 15.57
C TRP A 261 2.23 14.24 14.64
N SER A 262 1.33 13.38 15.11
CA SER A 262 0.08 13.05 14.45
C SER A 262 -1.04 13.03 15.47
N SER A 263 -2.16 13.65 15.12
CA SER A 263 -3.34 13.58 15.97
C SER A 263 -4.10 12.28 15.78
N GLY A 264 -4.79 11.83 16.82
CA GLY A 264 -5.81 10.79 16.72
C GLY A 264 -5.92 10.04 18.02
N ALA A 265 -7.10 10.01 18.62
CA ALA A 265 -7.30 9.37 19.92
C ALA A 265 -7.17 7.83 19.84
N THR A 266 -7.55 7.23 18.72
CA THR A 266 -7.50 5.77 18.50
C THR A 266 -6.45 5.40 17.46
N THR A 267 -6.06 4.13 17.42
CA THR A 267 -5.12 3.61 16.42
C THR A 267 -5.62 3.82 14.99
N GLU A 268 -6.92 3.65 14.72
CA GLU A 268 -7.47 3.88 13.38
C GLU A 268 -7.37 5.34 12.94
N HIS A 269 -7.72 6.28 13.82
CA HIS A 269 -7.68 7.70 13.47
C HIS A 269 -6.26 8.24 13.31
N ALA A 270 -5.30 7.73 14.10
CA ALA A 270 -3.92 8.20 14.06
C ALA A 270 -3.14 7.64 12.85
N PHE A 271 -3.54 6.51 12.27
CA PHE A 271 -2.69 5.71 11.39
C PHE A 271 -2.24 6.44 10.12
N ALA A 272 -3.18 7.02 9.34
CA ALA A 272 -2.83 7.69 8.09
C ALA A 272 -1.93 8.91 8.31
N ALA A 273 -2.23 9.70 9.34
CA ALA A 273 -1.42 10.86 9.73
C ALA A 273 -0.02 10.45 10.19
N PHE A 274 0.09 9.30 10.87
CA PHE A 274 1.36 8.75 11.32
C PHE A 274 2.24 8.27 10.15
N VAL A 275 1.69 7.50 9.22
CA VAL A 275 2.42 7.07 8.00
C VAL A 275 2.88 8.27 7.19
N ALA A 276 2.01 9.29 7.01
CA ALA A 276 2.38 10.52 6.32
C ALA A 276 3.47 11.31 7.08
N GLY A 277 3.41 11.35 8.40
CA GLY A 277 4.43 11.99 9.25
C GLY A 277 5.79 11.32 9.12
N LEU A 278 5.86 10.00 9.26
CA LEU A 278 7.08 9.22 9.07
C LEU A 278 7.63 9.39 7.65
N GLY A 279 6.75 9.32 6.64
CA GLY A 279 7.10 9.57 5.25
C GLY A 279 7.77 10.93 5.04
N ALA A 280 7.20 11.99 5.61
CA ALA A 280 7.79 13.32 5.56
C ALA A 280 9.18 13.34 6.21
N GLN A 281 9.33 12.84 7.45
CA GLN A 281 10.62 12.77 8.13
C GLN A 281 11.68 12.01 7.32
N LEU A 282 11.26 10.99 6.57
CA LEU A 282 12.06 10.19 5.64
C LEU A 282 12.23 10.82 4.24
N GLY A 283 11.69 12.01 4.02
CA GLY A 283 11.97 12.84 2.85
C GLY A 283 10.85 12.96 1.82
N ALA A 284 9.73 12.26 2.00
CA ALA A 284 8.57 12.41 1.13
C ALA A 284 8.02 13.85 1.19
N GLN A 285 7.89 14.49 0.05
CA GLN A 285 7.24 15.79 -0.07
C GLN A 285 5.75 15.61 -0.43
N PRO A 286 4.90 16.60 -0.12
CA PRO A 286 3.55 16.64 -0.69
C PRO A 286 3.59 16.64 -2.22
N VAL A 287 2.64 15.95 -2.85
CA VAL A 287 2.38 15.99 -4.29
C VAL A 287 0.92 16.37 -4.51
N ALA A 288 0.61 17.06 -5.62
CA ALA A 288 -0.68 17.72 -5.82
C ALA A 288 -1.86 16.73 -5.96
N ASN A 289 -1.62 15.59 -6.60
CA ASN A 289 -2.59 14.54 -6.92
C ASN A 289 -2.48 13.33 -5.97
N LEU A 290 -2.00 13.54 -4.75
CA LEU A 290 -1.79 12.45 -3.79
C LEU A 290 -3.11 11.77 -3.44
N CYS A 291 -3.16 10.44 -3.50
CA CYS A 291 -4.27 9.70 -2.94
C CYS A 291 -4.25 9.78 -1.41
N THR A 292 -5.14 10.60 -0.86
CA THR A 292 -5.31 10.73 0.58
C THR A 292 -6.08 9.51 1.10
N GLY A 293 -5.43 8.70 1.95
CA GLY A 293 -6.07 7.52 2.55
C GLY A 293 -5.75 6.19 1.87
N CYS A 294 -5.04 6.19 0.74
CA CYS A 294 -4.59 4.95 0.09
C CYS A 294 -3.53 4.17 0.88
N LEU A 295 -2.92 4.81 1.90
CA LEU A 295 -1.88 4.19 2.75
C LEU A 295 -0.76 3.54 1.92
N ALA A 296 -0.38 4.23 0.84
CA ALA A 296 0.72 3.91 -0.06
C ALA A 296 1.37 5.23 -0.52
N PHE A 297 2.66 5.18 -0.84
CA PHE A 297 3.42 6.33 -1.30
C PHE A 297 3.28 6.51 -2.81
N HIS A 298 3.14 7.76 -3.24
CA HIS A 298 3.19 8.12 -4.66
C HIS A 298 4.58 7.78 -5.25
N GLY A 299 4.66 7.40 -6.52
CA GLY A 299 5.91 7.04 -7.19
C GLY A 299 7.00 8.11 -7.12
N LEU A 300 6.62 9.40 -7.07
CA LEU A 300 7.56 10.50 -6.81
C LEU A 300 8.06 10.54 -5.36
N GLN A 301 7.19 10.26 -4.39
CA GLN A 301 7.58 10.23 -2.97
C GLN A 301 8.54 9.08 -2.68
N ILE A 302 8.32 7.91 -3.28
CA ILE A 302 9.23 6.77 -3.18
C ILE A 302 10.64 7.15 -3.67
N ALA A 303 10.74 7.82 -4.82
CA ALA A 303 12.02 8.29 -5.36
C ALA A 303 12.70 9.33 -4.44
N GLN A 304 11.93 10.29 -3.90
CA GLN A 304 12.44 11.30 -2.96
C GLN A 304 12.98 10.68 -1.67
N VAL A 305 12.25 9.73 -1.08
CA VAL A 305 12.67 9.02 0.13
C VAL A 305 13.93 8.21 -0.14
N ARG A 306 13.98 7.44 -1.24
CA ARG A 306 15.18 6.67 -1.62
C ARG A 306 16.42 7.56 -1.77
N ALA A 307 16.29 8.71 -2.42
CA ALA A 307 17.37 9.69 -2.52
C ALA A 307 17.80 10.23 -1.14
N TRP A 308 16.84 10.53 -0.25
CA TRP A 308 17.13 11.00 1.10
C TRP A 308 17.83 9.95 1.96
N LEU A 309 17.38 8.68 1.90
CA LEU A 309 17.99 7.55 2.61
C LEU A 309 19.41 7.21 2.10
N GLY A 310 19.68 7.45 0.82
CA GLY A 310 21.02 7.37 0.23
C GLY A 310 21.98 8.47 0.71
N SER A 311 21.46 9.50 1.38
CA SER A 311 22.22 10.66 1.86
C SER A 311 22.35 10.69 3.40
N ARG A 312 22.51 11.88 3.98
CA ARG A 312 22.54 12.10 5.43
C ARG A 312 21.29 11.60 6.16
N GLY A 313 20.15 11.47 5.47
CA GLY A 313 18.88 11.01 6.03
C GLY A 313 18.85 9.57 6.50
N GLY A 314 19.69 8.70 5.94
CA GLY A 314 19.80 7.29 6.30
C GLY A 314 21.04 6.95 7.13
N ARG A 315 21.79 7.94 7.63
CA ARG A 315 23.11 7.72 8.27
C ARG A 315 23.04 7.01 9.62
N CYS A 316 21.95 7.22 10.36
CA CYS A 316 21.77 6.66 11.71
C CYS A 316 21.06 5.30 11.70
N ALA A 317 20.45 4.91 10.58
CA ALA A 317 19.82 3.62 10.43
C ALA A 317 20.85 2.49 10.34
N ARG A 318 20.50 1.33 10.89
CA ARG A 318 21.16 0.08 10.53
C ARG A 318 20.77 -0.28 9.09
N LYS A 319 21.74 -0.64 8.26
CA LYS A 319 21.53 -1.02 6.87
C LYS A 319 21.81 -2.50 6.69
N HIS A 320 21.00 -3.18 5.89
CA HIS A 320 21.31 -4.53 5.42
C HIS A 320 20.99 -4.65 3.93
N VAL A 321 21.74 -5.49 3.24
CA VAL A 321 21.48 -5.82 1.85
C VAL A 321 20.37 -6.86 1.82
N VAL A 322 19.34 -6.60 1.02
CA VAL A 322 18.27 -7.55 0.77
C VAL A 322 18.67 -8.45 -0.38
N ASP A 323 18.63 -9.76 -0.14
CA ASP A 323 18.81 -10.78 -1.17
C ASP A 323 17.48 -11.07 -1.89
N ALA A 324 16.95 -10.03 -2.56
CA ALA A 324 15.75 -10.11 -3.38
C ALA A 324 15.90 -9.16 -4.59
N ALA A 325 15.65 -9.70 -5.77
CA ALA A 325 15.63 -8.94 -7.01
C ALA A 325 14.30 -8.18 -7.16
N ALA A 326 14.38 -6.94 -7.65
CA ALA A 326 13.19 -6.16 -7.98
C ALA A 326 12.39 -6.79 -9.12
N PRO A 327 11.05 -6.67 -9.15
CA PRO A 327 10.23 -7.12 -10.27
C PRO A 327 10.76 -6.57 -11.59
N TRP A 328 10.77 -7.40 -12.63
CA TRP A 328 11.15 -6.96 -13.96
C TRP A 328 9.94 -6.36 -14.67
N ILE A 329 10.09 -5.13 -15.15
CA ILE A 329 9.10 -4.42 -15.98
C ILE A 329 9.63 -4.46 -17.40
N GLU A 330 8.80 -4.91 -18.35
CA GLU A 330 9.15 -4.84 -19.76
C GLU A 330 9.39 -3.37 -20.15
N PRO A 331 10.57 -3.03 -20.70
CA PRO A 331 10.85 -1.66 -21.10
C PRO A 331 9.93 -1.26 -22.26
N PRO A 332 9.37 -0.04 -22.25
CA PRO A 332 8.62 0.46 -23.38
C PRO A 332 9.53 0.53 -24.62
N PRO A 333 8.98 0.34 -25.85
CA PRO A 333 9.75 0.52 -27.08
C PRO A 333 10.36 1.94 -27.13
N PRO A 334 11.66 2.09 -27.46
CA PRO A 334 12.38 3.35 -27.30
C PRO A 334 11.91 4.48 -28.22
N ASP A 335 11.28 4.17 -29.36
CA ASP A 335 10.97 5.14 -30.43
C ASP A 335 9.46 5.31 -30.71
N GLU A 336 8.60 4.80 -29.82
CA GLU A 336 7.15 4.80 -30.05
C GLU A 336 6.41 5.54 -28.93
N PRO A 337 6.25 6.87 -29.03
CA PRO A 337 5.52 7.61 -28.01
C PRO A 337 4.07 7.13 -27.98
N ILE A 338 3.49 6.97 -26.80
CA ILE A 338 2.05 6.68 -26.67
C ILE A 338 1.29 7.92 -27.14
N VAL A 339 0.52 7.81 -28.23
CA VAL A 339 -0.30 8.91 -28.75
C VAL A 339 -1.77 8.55 -28.60
N ILE A 340 -2.55 9.46 -28.00
CA ILE A 340 -4.00 9.28 -27.80
C ILE A 340 -4.78 10.53 -28.24
N PRO A 341 -6.04 10.39 -28.69
CA PRO A 341 -6.93 11.53 -28.91
C PRO A 341 -7.35 12.19 -27.60
N ALA A 342 -7.52 13.52 -27.61
CA ALA A 342 -8.15 14.26 -26.51
C ALA A 342 -9.60 13.79 -26.28
N ARG A 343 -10.13 14.03 -25.07
CA ARG A 343 -11.52 13.73 -24.66
C ARG A 343 -11.91 12.26 -24.82
N THR A 344 -10.93 11.36 -24.90
CA THR A 344 -11.15 9.93 -25.15
C THR A 344 -10.54 9.11 -24.00
N PRO A 345 -11.28 8.14 -23.43
CA PRO A 345 -10.74 7.21 -22.46
C PRO A 345 -9.52 6.45 -22.97
N PHE A 346 -8.59 6.16 -22.07
CA PHE A 346 -7.39 5.39 -22.37
C PHE A 346 -6.99 4.52 -21.21
N TRP A 347 -6.13 3.53 -21.42
CA TRP A 347 -5.48 2.79 -20.33
C TRP A 347 -3.96 2.95 -20.39
N LEU A 348 -3.31 2.64 -19.30
CA LEU A 348 -1.90 2.30 -19.28
C LEU A 348 -1.78 0.86 -18.79
N ASP A 349 -0.85 0.12 -19.38
CA ASP A 349 -0.60 -1.28 -19.07
C ASP A 349 0.89 -1.57 -19.17
N ALA A 350 1.32 -2.66 -18.55
CA ALA A 350 2.70 -3.11 -18.59
C ALA A 350 2.78 -4.62 -18.37
N LEU A 351 3.69 -5.28 -19.09
CA LEU A 351 4.09 -6.63 -18.76
C LEU A 351 5.08 -6.58 -17.59
N VAL A 352 4.74 -7.29 -16.51
CA VAL A 352 5.55 -7.34 -15.30
C VAL A 352 5.72 -8.77 -14.85
N VAL A 353 6.95 -9.16 -14.53
CA VAL A 353 7.29 -10.49 -14.05
C VAL A 353 7.85 -10.39 -12.62
N PRO A 354 7.28 -11.12 -11.65
CA PRO A 354 7.88 -11.24 -10.32
C PRO A 354 9.26 -11.90 -10.42
N SER A 355 10.27 -11.29 -9.84
CA SER A 355 11.64 -11.82 -9.88
C SER A 355 11.90 -12.95 -8.86
N MET A 356 10.92 -13.25 -8.01
CA MET A 356 11.00 -14.29 -6.98
C MET A 356 9.69 -15.11 -6.96
N PRO A 357 9.75 -16.46 -6.90
CA PRO A 357 8.56 -17.31 -6.87
C PRO A 357 7.66 -17.02 -5.67
N GLY A 358 6.33 -17.03 -5.88
CA GLY A 358 5.34 -16.83 -4.83
C GLY A 358 5.23 -15.40 -4.29
N ARG A 359 5.92 -14.42 -4.89
CA ARG A 359 5.69 -13.00 -4.62
C ARG A 359 4.44 -12.54 -5.35
N TRP A 360 3.51 -11.97 -4.61
CA TRP A 360 2.40 -11.22 -5.17
C TRP A 360 2.83 -9.78 -5.40
N LEU A 361 2.26 -9.17 -6.44
CA LEU A 361 2.59 -7.80 -6.87
C LEU A 361 1.37 -6.91 -6.79
N SER A 362 1.58 -5.63 -6.51
CA SER A 362 0.58 -4.59 -6.73
C SER A 362 1.14 -3.41 -7.50
N TYR A 363 0.26 -2.69 -8.17
CA TYR A 363 0.61 -1.74 -9.23
C TYR A 363 -0.06 -0.39 -8.99
N ALA A 364 0.64 0.70 -9.21
CA ALA A 364 0.05 2.03 -9.21
C ALA A 364 0.57 2.82 -10.41
N TRP A 365 -0.34 3.42 -11.18
CA TRP A 365 -0.01 4.40 -12.20
C TRP A 365 -0.28 5.80 -11.65
N ASP A 366 0.78 6.57 -11.51
CA ASP A 366 0.77 7.90 -10.92
C ASP A 366 1.09 8.95 -11.98
N ALA A 367 0.29 10.00 -12.12
CA ALA A 367 0.67 11.15 -12.94
C ALA A 367 1.78 11.94 -12.22
N ILE A 368 2.88 12.20 -12.91
CA ILE A 368 4.12 12.77 -12.32
C ILE A 368 4.48 14.16 -12.86
N ASP A 369 3.63 14.71 -13.71
CA ASP A 369 3.72 16.07 -14.23
C ASP A 369 3.40 17.12 -13.14
N ALA A 370 3.83 18.36 -13.38
CA ALA A 370 3.68 19.44 -12.39
C ALA A 370 2.22 19.87 -12.16
N GLN A 371 1.36 19.67 -13.16
CA GLN A 371 -0.08 19.96 -13.12
C GLN A 371 -0.87 18.70 -13.49
N PRO A 372 -0.88 17.70 -12.60
CA PRO A 372 -1.41 16.38 -12.90
C PRO A 372 -2.90 16.46 -13.22
N TRP A 373 -3.29 15.81 -14.32
CA TRP A 373 -4.70 15.71 -14.72
C TRP A 373 -5.47 14.64 -13.96
N PHE A 374 -4.74 13.65 -13.41
CA PHE A 374 -5.32 12.48 -12.76
C PHE A 374 -4.81 12.33 -11.33
N ASP A 375 -5.75 12.03 -10.44
CA ASP A 375 -5.45 11.62 -9.08
C ASP A 375 -4.74 10.27 -9.06
N ALA A 376 -3.80 10.13 -8.14
CA ALA A 376 -3.23 8.85 -7.78
C ALA A 376 -4.32 7.95 -7.20
N THR A 377 -4.12 6.64 -7.30
CA THR A 377 -5.08 5.64 -6.82
C THR A 377 -4.41 4.65 -5.88
N ALA A 378 -5.23 3.86 -5.17
CA ALA A 378 -4.70 2.77 -4.36
C ALA A 378 -3.99 1.76 -5.26
N PRO A 379 -2.95 1.07 -4.76
CA PRO A 379 -2.32 0.00 -5.50
C PRO A 379 -3.35 -1.06 -5.93
N GLN A 380 -3.33 -1.44 -7.19
CA GLN A 380 -4.24 -2.39 -7.81
C GLN A 380 -3.58 -3.76 -7.98
N ALA A 381 -4.38 -4.81 -8.11
CA ALA A 381 -3.88 -6.18 -8.33
C ALA A 381 -3.43 -6.44 -9.79
N GLN A 382 -3.80 -5.55 -10.72
CA GLN A 382 -3.47 -5.66 -12.14
C GLN A 382 -2.58 -4.49 -12.58
N PRO A 383 -1.66 -4.72 -13.54
CA PRO A 383 -0.80 -3.66 -14.07
C PRO A 383 -1.56 -2.68 -14.97
N ARG A 384 -2.77 -3.03 -15.43
CA ARG A 384 -3.60 -2.15 -16.26
C ARG A 384 -4.44 -1.19 -15.41
N ARG A 385 -4.39 0.10 -15.72
CA ARG A 385 -5.31 1.13 -15.19
C ARG A 385 -6.03 1.83 -16.34
N ALA A 386 -7.35 1.90 -16.28
CA ALA A 386 -8.16 2.74 -17.16
C ALA A 386 -8.31 4.17 -16.60
N PHE A 387 -8.28 5.15 -17.50
CA PHE A 387 -8.44 6.57 -17.25
C PHE A 387 -9.67 7.06 -18.03
N THR A 388 -10.79 7.22 -17.33
CA THR A 388 -12.11 7.49 -17.94
C THR A 388 -12.65 8.88 -17.61
N ALA A 389 -12.23 9.49 -16.49
CA ALA A 389 -12.56 10.87 -16.12
C ALA A 389 -11.61 11.40 -15.03
N PRO A 390 -11.35 12.73 -14.97
CA PRO A 390 -11.58 13.70 -16.05
C PRO A 390 -10.63 13.44 -17.24
N LEU A 391 -11.05 13.73 -18.47
CA LEU A 391 -10.23 13.49 -19.67
C LEU A 391 -9.58 14.78 -20.17
N PRO A 392 -8.34 14.73 -20.69
CA PRO A 392 -7.66 15.92 -21.20
C PRO A 392 -8.42 16.46 -22.41
N SER A 393 -8.74 17.76 -22.39
CA SER A 393 -9.55 18.41 -23.42
C SER A 393 -8.74 19.11 -24.51
N THR A 394 -7.43 19.20 -24.37
CA THR A 394 -6.52 19.87 -25.31
C THR A 394 -5.24 19.08 -25.51
N SER A 395 -4.52 19.33 -26.61
CA SER A 395 -3.21 18.75 -26.86
C SER A 395 -2.23 19.07 -25.75
N ARG A 396 -1.49 18.05 -25.29
CA ARG A 396 -0.47 18.16 -24.25
C ARG A 396 0.33 16.88 -24.14
N ASP A 397 1.49 16.97 -23.51
CA ASP A 397 2.24 15.81 -23.06
C ASP A 397 1.95 15.57 -21.57
N MET A 398 1.67 14.32 -21.22
CA MET A 398 1.50 13.86 -19.84
C MET A 398 2.61 12.85 -19.53
N ALA A 399 3.02 12.80 -18.26
CA ALA A 399 4.00 11.84 -17.78
C ALA A 399 3.38 11.00 -16.66
N PHE A 400 3.55 9.69 -16.74
CA PHE A 400 3.10 8.76 -15.71
C PHE A 400 4.25 7.89 -15.24
N ARG A 401 4.17 7.45 -13.98
CA ARG A 401 5.05 6.45 -13.41
C ARG A 401 4.24 5.22 -13.04
N LEU A 402 4.63 4.07 -13.55
CA LEU A 402 4.26 2.78 -12.98
C LEU A 402 5.13 2.52 -11.75
N THR A 403 4.50 2.18 -10.64
CA THR A 403 5.16 1.66 -9.44
C THR A 403 4.70 0.23 -9.20
N VAL A 404 5.63 -0.73 -9.24
CA VAL A 404 5.39 -2.14 -8.96
C VAL A 404 5.97 -2.49 -7.59
N ARG A 405 5.11 -2.95 -6.69
CA ARG A 405 5.48 -3.36 -5.33
C ARG A 405 5.52 -4.87 -5.26
N ASP A 406 6.65 -5.41 -4.85
CA ASP A 406 6.70 -6.79 -4.36
C ASP A 406 6.41 -6.75 -2.84
N HIS A 407 5.57 -7.67 -2.38
CA HIS A 407 5.16 -7.71 -0.97
C HIS A 407 5.90 -8.77 -0.17
N GLY A 408 7.22 -8.79 -0.31
CA GLY A 408 8.13 -9.68 0.40
C GLY A 408 8.35 -9.41 1.88
N GLY A 409 7.53 -8.58 2.52
CA GLY A 409 7.75 -8.08 3.89
C GLY A 409 9.08 -7.31 4.00
N ALA A 410 9.94 -7.68 4.95
CA ALA A 410 11.25 -7.04 5.10
C ALA A 410 12.21 -7.26 3.92
N ALA A 411 11.90 -8.20 3.01
CA ALA A 411 12.63 -8.39 1.76
C ALA A 411 11.85 -7.88 0.55
N ALA A 412 10.89 -6.97 0.79
CA ALA A 412 10.14 -6.29 -0.25
C ALA A 412 11.04 -5.39 -1.09
N THR A 413 10.68 -5.24 -2.35
CA THR A 413 11.36 -4.37 -3.29
C THR A 413 10.33 -3.68 -4.18
N VAL A 414 10.74 -2.54 -4.77
CA VAL A 414 9.89 -1.76 -5.67
C VAL A 414 10.66 -1.48 -6.95
N ALA A 415 10.00 -1.75 -8.08
CA ALA A 415 10.42 -1.35 -9.41
C ALA A 415 9.53 -0.22 -9.93
N SER A 416 10.05 0.61 -10.83
CA SER A 416 9.29 1.69 -11.44
C SER A 416 9.70 1.92 -12.89
N SER A 417 8.75 2.33 -13.72
CA SER A 417 8.99 2.75 -15.10
C SER A 417 8.17 3.99 -15.42
N ASP A 418 8.77 4.95 -16.12
CA ASP A 418 8.10 6.17 -16.56
C ASP A 418 7.63 6.01 -18.00
N VAL A 419 6.46 6.57 -18.32
CA VAL A 419 5.88 6.60 -19.66
C VAL A 419 5.38 7.99 -19.99
N HIS A 420 5.52 8.38 -21.25
CA HIS A 420 5.03 9.65 -21.78
C HIS A 420 3.83 9.41 -22.70
N VAL A 421 2.78 10.19 -22.48
CA VAL A 421 1.53 10.12 -23.26
C VAL A 421 1.32 11.46 -23.93
N ARG A 422 1.35 11.47 -25.26
CA ARG A 422 1.02 12.63 -26.09
C ARG A 422 -0.46 12.63 -26.42
N VAL A 423 -1.16 13.63 -25.93
CA VAL A 423 -2.57 13.89 -26.24
C VAL A 423 -2.66 14.78 -27.47
N VAL A 424 -3.51 14.41 -28.43
CA VAL A 424 -3.77 15.16 -29.65
C VAL A 424 -5.24 15.56 -29.72
N ASP A 425 -5.48 16.87 -29.73
CA ASP A 425 -6.82 17.43 -29.90
C ASP A 425 -7.24 17.37 -31.38
N THR A 426 -8.18 16.49 -31.69
CA THR A 426 -8.78 16.35 -33.04
C THR A 426 -10.11 17.11 -33.19
N GLY A 427 -10.46 17.97 -32.22
CA GLY A 427 -11.71 18.73 -32.16
C GLY A 427 -12.91 17.97 -31.57
N ARG A 428 -12.87 16.64 -31.53
CA ARG A 428 -13.96 15.75 -31.05
C ARG A 428 -13.43 14.48 -30.40
N PRO A 429 -14.19 13.79 -29.54
CA PRO A 429 -13.77 12.52 -28.94
C PRO A 429 -13.95 11.34 -29.91
N PHE A 430 -13.09 10.33 -29.83
CA PHE A 430 -13.40 9.01 -30.39
C PHE A 430 -14.50 8.38 -29.53
N ALA A 431 -15.68 8.19 -30.10
CA ALA A 431 -16.89 7.89 -29.31
C ALA A 431 -17.80 6.89 -30.01
N LEU A 432 -18.28 5.90 -29.25
CA LEU A 432 -19.26 4.93 -29.71
C LEU A 432 -20.66 5.55 -29.65
N ALA A 433 -21.47 5.33 -30.68
CA ALA A 433 -22.89 5.69 -30.63
C ALA A 433 -23.67 4.68 -29.78
N SER A 434 -24.83 5.09 -29.27
CA SER A 434 -25.74 4.15 -28.60
C SER A 434 -26.19 3.05 -29.56
N THR A 435 -26.25 1.83 -29.05
CA THR A 435 -26.72 0.65 -29.79
C THR A 435 -28.11 0.26 -29.27
N GLY A 436 -28.99 -0.18 -30.17
CA GLY A 436 -30.30 -0.70 -29.79
C GLY A 436 -30.23 -2.12 -29.20
N ASP A 437 -31.39 -2.63 -28.78
CA ASP A 437 -31.52 -4.02 -28.34
C ASP A 437 -31.07 -5.00 -29.44
N ALA A 438 -30.39 -6.06 -29.04
CA ALA A 438 -29.78 -7.02 -29.94
C ALA A 438 -30.21 -8.47 -29.64
N HIS A 439 -30.07 -9.34 -30.63
CA HIS A 439 -30.40 -10.76 -30.52
C HIS A 439 -29.13 -11.60 -30.36
N ALA A 440 -29.16 -12.55 -29.43
CA ALA A 440 -28.08 -13.52 -29.25
C ALA A 440 -27.85 -14.31 -30.55
N GLY A 441 -26.59 -14.48 -30.95
CA GLY A 441 -26.24 -15.12 -32.21
C GLY A 441 -26.51 -14.28 -33.47
N GLY A 442 -27.17 -13.12 -33.33
CA GLY A 442 -27.53 -12.24 -34.42
C GLY A 442 -26.46 -11.18 -34.75
N PRO A 443 -26.54 -10.57 -35.95
CA PRO A 443 -25.71 -9.42 -36.27
C PRO A 443 -26.15 -8.18 -35.49
N ILE A 444 -25.18 -7.33 -35.14
CA ILE A 444 -25.37 -6.01 -34.55
C ILE A 444 -24.64 -4.97 -35.40
N ASP A 445 -25.34 -3.90 -35.75
CA ASP A 445 -24.77 -2.74 -36.43
C ASP A 445 -24.22 -1.77 -35.39
N ILE A 446 -22.93 -1.50 -35.48
CA ILE A 446 -22.21 -0.60 -34.57
C ILE A 446 -21.75 0.63 -35.34
N HIS A 447 -21.92 1.80 -34.72
CA HIS A 447 -21.53 3.10 -35.26
C HIS A 447 -20.69 3.87 -34.24
N TRP A 448 -19.69 4.60 -34.71
CA TRP A 448 -18.83 5.46 -33.89
C TRP A 448 -18.36 6.67 -34.68
N ASP A 449 -17.85 7.67 -33.98
CA ASP A 449 -17.09 8.76 -34.59
C ASP A 449 -15.58 8.41 -34.57
N PRO A 450 -14.93 8.19 -35.74
CA PRO A 450 -13.49 7.96 -35.79
C PRO A 450 -12.65 9.14 -35.30
N ALA A 451 -13.21 10.36 -35.26
CA ALA A 451 -12.61 11.55 -34.68
C ALA A 451 -11.19 11.86 -35.19
N GLY A 452 -10.89 11.55 -36.46
CA GLY A 452 -9.57 11.75 -37.05
C GLY A 452 -8.47 10.83 -36.52
N THR A 453 -8.81 9.84 -35.69
CA THR A 453 -7.85 8.87 -35.12
C THR A 453 -7.12 7.97 -36.14
N PRO A 454 -7.64 7.69 -37.35
CA PRO A 454 -6.86 7.01 -38.38
C PRO A 454 -5.70 7.85 -38.95
N GLU A 455 -5.72 9.17 -38.78
CA GLU A 455 -4.69 10.04 -39.35
C GLU A 455 -3.46 10.14 -38.44
N PRO A 456 -2.25 10.35 -39.00
CA PRO A 456 -1.08 10.71 -38.21
C PRO A 456 -1.33 11.98 -37.37
N PRO A 457 -0.81 12.06 -36.13
CA PRO A 457 0.12 11.13 -35.50
C PRO A 457 -0.53 10.00 -34.66
N ILE A 458 -1.87 9.90 -34.64
CA ILE A 458 -2.57 8.84 -33.88
C ILE A 458 -2.51 7.51 -34.65
N ALA A 459 -2.78 7.53 -35.96
CA ALA A 459 -2.63 6.42 -36.91
C ALA A 459 -3.31 5.09 -36.50
N CYS A 460 -4.48 5.19 -35.84
CA CYS A 460 -5.27 4.02 -35.46
C CYS A 460 -6.18 3.55 -36.60
N HIS A 461 -5.71 2.59 -37.41
CA HIS A 461 -6.45 2.10 -38.57
C HIS A 461 -7.41 0.95 -38.26
N PHE A 462 -7.15 0.18 -37.20
CA PHE A 462 -7.91 -1.00 -36.83
C PHE A 462 -8.35 -0.96 -35.36
N LEU A 463 -9.45 -1.64 -35.07
CA LEU A 463 -10.08 -1.67 -33.76
C LEU A 463 -10.35 -3.10 -33.32
N ASP A 464 -10.21 -3.34 -32.01
CA ASP A 464 -10.73 -4.51 -31.32
C ASP A 464 -12.12 -4.20 -30.74
N ALA A 465 -13.10 -5.04 -31.06
CA ALA A 465 -14.46 -4.96 -30.52
C ALA A 465 -14.65 -5.97 -29.40
N THR A 466 -15.02 -5.49 -28.21
CA THR A 466 -15.28 -6.32 -27.02
C THR A 466 -16.68 -6.08 -26.46
N LEU A 467 -17.25 -7.13 -25.85
CA LEU A 467 -18.58 -7.13 -25.24
C LEU A 467 -18.47 -7.48 -23.77
N SER A 468 -19.22 -6.76 -22.94
CA SER A 468 -19.54 -7.13 -21.57
C SER A 468 -21.02 -7.49 -21.48
N THR A 469 -21.33 -8.54 -20.71
CA THR A 469 -22.71 -8.94 -20.35
C THR A 469 -22.98 -8.75 -18.85
N ASP A 470 -22.07 -8.06 -18.15
CA ASP A 470 -22.09 -7.86 -16.69
C ASP A 470 -21.82 -6.39 -16.33
N GLY A 471 -22.29 -5.45 -17.16
CA GLY A 471 -22.22 -4.02 -16.87
C GLY A 471 -20.83 -3.40 -16.99
N GLY A 472 -19.86 -4.10 -17.58
CA GLY A 472 -18.48 -3.67 -17.78
C GLY A 472 -17.46 -4.32 -16.85
N VAL A 473 -17.85 -5.33 -16.07
CA VAL A 473 -16.96 -6.03 -15.12
C VAL A 473 -16.00 -6.96 -15.85
N SER A 474 -16.50 -7.74 -16.81
CA SER A 474 -15.70 -8.62 -17.67
C SER A 474 -16.00 -8.38 -19.14
N TRP A 475 -15.00 -8.63 -19.98
CA TRP A 475 -15.05 -8.30 -21.40
C TRP A 475 -14.56 -9.47 -22.24
N ARG A 476 -15.36 -9.86 -23.24
CA ARG A 476 -15.02 -10.90 -24.22
C ARG A 476 -14.75 -10.28 -25.59
N MET A 477 -13.80 -10.84 -26.32
CA MET A 477 -13.55 -10.45 -27.70
C MET A 477 -14.73 -10.85 -28.61
N LEU A 478 -15.16 -9.92 -29.46
CA LEU A 478 -16.14 -10.17 -30.53
C LEU A 478 -15.49 -10.20 -31.91
N ALA A 479 -14.65 -9.21 -32.19
CA ALA A 479 -13.96 -9.07 -33.47
C ALA A 479 -12.63 -8.35 -33.27
N ARG A 480 -11.65 -8.71 -34.11
CA ARG A 480 -10.36 -8.03 -34.25
C ARG A 480 -10.28 -7.40 -35.62
N ASP A 481 -9.32 -6.50 -35.81
CA ASP A 481 -9.00 -5.90 -37.10
C ASP A 481 -10.20 -5.17 -37.75
N VAL A 482 -11.11 -4.63 -36.93
CA VAL A 482 -12.26 -3.85 -37.43
C VAL A 482 -11.75 -2.53 -37.97
N ALA A 483 -11.93 -2.27 -39.27
CA ALA A 483 -11.48 -1.04 -39.90
C ALA A 483 -12.08 0.20 -39.20
N ASN A 484 -11.24 1.18 -38.85
CA ASN A 484 -11.65 2.40 -38.15
C ASN A 484 -12.30 3.43 -39.11
N THR A 485 -13.46 3.06 -39.68
CA THR A 485 -14.16 3.85 -40.71
C THR A 485 -15.49 4.45 -40.23
N GLY A 486 -15.91 4.18 -38.99
CA GLY A 486 -17.09 4.76 -38.34
C GLY A 486 -18.33 3.85 -38.30
N ALA A 487 -18.28 2.68 -38.95
CA ALA A 487 -19.34 1.69 -38.85
C ALA A 487 -18.82 0.27 -39.12
N ALA A 488 -19.43 -0.72 -38.48
CA ALA A 488 -19.20 -2.14 -38.76
C ALA A 488 -20.43 -2.98 -38.38
N ARG A 489 -20.53 -4.18 -38.95
CA ARG A 489 -21.53 -5.19 -38.58
C ARG A 489 -20.81 -6.39 -37.97
N ILE A 490 -21.16 -6.74 -36.74
CA ILE A 490 -20.50 -7.82 -35.96
C ILE A 490 -21.55 -8.84 -35.54
N THR A 491 -21.22 -10.13 -35.47
CA THR A 491 -22.13 -11.16 -34.96
C THR A 491 -21.93 -11.36 -33.47
N LEU A 492 -23.02 -11.30 -32.70
CA LEU A 492 -22.99 -11.60 -31.26
C LEU A 492 -22.88 -13.10 -31.01
N PRO A 493 -22.28 -13.53 -29.88
CA PRO A 493 -22.30 -14.92 -29.46
C PRO A 493 -23.74 -15.43 -29.29
N ALA A 494 -23.98 -16.68 -29.64
CA ALA A 494 -25.25 -17.35 -29.31
C ALA A 494 -25.33 -17.66 -27.81
N GLY A 495 -26.56 -17.79 -27.28
CA GLY A 495 -26.80 -18.26 -25.92
C GLY A 495 -26.37 -17.31 -24.80
N ILE A 496 -26.22 -16.01 -25.10
CA ILE A 496 -25.98 -14.98 -24.10
C ILE A 496 -27.26 -14.16 -23.90
N THR A 497 -27.52 -13.75 -22.67
CA THR A 497 -28.60 -12.81 -22.33
C THR A 497 -28.05 -11.79 -21.34
N SER A 498 -28.47 -10.54 -21.47
CA SER A 498 -28.03 -9.47 -20.59
C SER A 498 -29.00 -8.30 -20.65
N ASP A 499 -29.26 -7.67 -19.51
CA ASP A 499 -29.94 -6.37 -19.44
C ASP A 499 -28.96 -5.20 -19.34
N ASP A 500 -27.70 -5.49 -19.04
CA ASP A 500 -26.64 -4.52 -18.79
C ASP A 500 -25.47 -4.71 -19.77
N ALA A 501 -25.76 -5.07 -21.02
CA ALA A 501 -24.69 -5.30 -22.00
C ALA A 501 -24.00 -3.98 -22.35
N ARG A 502 -22.66 -4.02 -22.50
CA ARG A 502 -21.84 -2.89 -22.94
C ARG A 502 -20.92 -3.31 -24.07
N LEU A 503 -20.75 -2.42 -25.04
CA LEU A 503 -19.77 -2.57 -26.13
C LEU A 503 -18.58 -1.66 -25.89
N ARG A 504 -17.40 -2.11 -26.32
CA ARG A 504 -16.19 -1.29 -26.34
C ARG A 504 -15.43 -1.50 -27.63
N LEU A 505 -15.05 -0.40 -28.26
CA LEU A 505 -14.10 -0.35 -29.35
C LEU A 505 -12.78 0.21 -28.83
N ALA A 506 -11.71 -0.55 -29.02
CA ALA A 506 -10.36 -0.21 -28.61
C ALA A 506 -9.49 -0.07 -29.86
N CYS A 507 -8.56 0.89 -29.88
CA CYS A 507 -7.49 0.80 -30.86
C CYS A 507 -6.65 -0.45 -30.58
N ASP A 508 -6.28 -1.18 -31.63
CA ASP A 508 -5.54 -2.44 -31.52
C ASP A 508 -4.10 -2.25 -31.02
N TRP A 509 -3.44 -1.15 -31.42
CA TRP A 509 -2.04 -0.86 -31.06
C TRP A 509 -1.84 0.41 -30.22
N ARG A 510 -2.85 1.28 -30.11
CA ARG A 510 -2.82 2.46 -29.22
C ARG A 510 -3.74 2.27 -28.02
N PRO A 511 -3.42 2.83 -26.85
CA PRO A 511 -4.13 2.46 -25.63
C PRO A 511 -5.37 3.32 -25.36
N PHE A 512 -6.15 3.69 -26.39
CA PHE A 512 -7.40 4.44 -26.24
C PHE A 512 -8.62 3.62 -26.67
N PHE A 513 -9.78 3.97 -26.14
CA PHE A 513 -11.03 3.24 -26.38
C PHE A 513 -12.27 4.11 -26.22
N ALA A 514 -13.39 3.60 -26.74
CA ALA A 514 -14.72 4.13 -26.52
C ALA A 514 -15.66 3.01 -26.05
N GLU A 515 -16.51 3.30 -25.07
CA GLU A 515 -17.56 2.39 -24.61
C GLU A 515 -18.94 2.92 -24.99
N SER A 516 -19.92 2.02 -25.08
CA SER A 516 -21.32 2.37 -25.31
C SER A 516 -21.79 3.36 -24.24
N PRO A 517 -22.39 4.51 -24.62
CA PRO A 517 -22.81 5.54 -23.66
C PRO A 517 -23.83 5.04 -22.64
N THR A 518 -24.67 4.08 -23.04
CA THR A 518 -25.71 3.45 -22.25
C THR A 518 -25.64 1.93 -22.41
N PRO A 519 -26.05 1.14 -21.39
CA PRO A 519 -26.24 -0.29 -21.58
C PRO A 519 -27.37 -0.58 -22.58
N PHE A 520 -27.33 -1.77 -23.19
CA PHE A 520 -28.37 -2.28 -24.09
C PHE A 520 -28.72 -3.73 -23.74
N ARG A 521 -29.87 -4.22 -24.23
CA ARG A 521 -30.33 -5.58 -23.93
C ARG A 521 -29.89 -6.57 -25.01
N ILE A 522 -29.58 -7.78 -24.57
CA ILE A 522 -29.39 -8.94 -25.44
C ILE A 522 -30.41 -10.00 -25.07
N ARG A 523 -31.11 -10.52 -26.08
CA ARG A 523 -32.19 -11.51 -25.94
C ARG A 523 -31.97 -12.76 -26.78
#